data_AF-G7ELQ6-F1
#
_entry.id   AF-G7ELQ6-F1
#
_cell.length_a   1.000
_cell.length_b   1.000
_cell.length_c   1.000
_cell.angle_alpha   90.00
_cell.angle_beta   90.00
_cell.angle_gamma   90.00
#
_symmetry.space_group_name_H-M   'P 1'
#
loop_
_entity.id
_entity.type
_entity.pdbx_description
1 polymer ?
#
loop_
_entity_poly.entity_id
_entity_poly.type
_entity_poly.pdbx_seq_one_letter_code
_entity_poly.pdbx_strand_id
1 'polypeptide(L)'
;MAVRYGSLPFEDGIKFFRQKLNTPSSSWDDVWQNAHNRAFMVAGVTKADMLNDFYTSVDKAISEGKSLGWFQNEFNNIKSRYGWEHNGEPAWRSQLIYETNIRQAYNAGREGQIQTLKATRPYALYKHGDSETPRVLHLKWNNLVLPVDHPWWDTHSPQNGWGCKCKKFSLSERELKRRGLTVGTAPDEGNYTWTNKKTGEEFELPRGIDPGFDYTPKNTAQLTSQAKKQVADKPPLKQRVADYQATRIVPSAYSTAKNVTALKLDPLLAQLDSEVLNGLNSFLTAKQTKTLFVKSNEMSAGSKANAAIRSDVGEYLGVDDFYARMQYATRSPKRVGGFTSVGFEHVVVKVKASQNLAKVDMQAVQDTAALTVRLAANNAGKYSFKHNGQTLKRDHTISDTLNALDKNEAHAVVATWLHELGHQVHYYAGAPAFLKNALPVTYYGAANKYEEFAEAFTAWALARKELKKWQPELVSWIDQLVKDATKSQEKRR
;
A
#
# COMPACT_ATOMS: atom_id res chain seq x y z
N MET A 1 -55.93 -7.94 15.30
CA MET A 1 -54.61 -7.32 15.04
C MET A 1 -53.78 -8.33 14.24
N ALA A 2 -53.32 -7.98 13.05
CA ALA A 2 -52.48 -8.87 12.25
C ALA A 2 -51.07 -8.92 12.87
N VAL A 3 -50.63 -10.10 13.29
CA VAL A 3 -49.28 -10.34 13.81
C VAL A 3 -48.29 -10.19 12.65
N ARG A 4 -47.50 -9.11 12.65
CA ARG A 4 -46.35 -8.95 11.74
C ARG A 4 -45.24 -9.89 12.20
N TYR A 5 -45.06 -11.02 11.51
CA TYR A 5 -43.87 -11.85 11.62
C TYR A 5 -42.71 -11.16 10.86
N GLY A 6 -42.10 -10.16 11.49
CA GLY A 6 -40.84 -9.54 11.09
C GLY A 6 -39.83 -9.73 12.22
N SER A 7 -38.56 -9.94 11.91
CA SER A 7 -37.50 -10.15 12.92
C SER A 7 -37.57 -9.06 14.00
N LEU A 8 -37.80 -9.45 15.25
CA LEU A 8 -37.75 -8.52 16.38
C LEU A 8 -36.38 -7.79 16.35
N PRO A 9 -36.36 -6.47 16.60
CA PRO A 9 -35.11 -5.72 16.66
C PRO A 9 -34.12 -6.37 17.64
N PHE A 10 -32.86 -6.51 17.22
CA PHE A 10 -31.83 -7.10 18.07
C PHE A 10 -31.23 -6.04 19.00
N GLU A 11 -31.87 -5.86 20.16
CA GLU A 11 -31.57 -4.78 21.11
C GLU A 11 -30.08 -4.68 21.52
N ASP A 12 -29.39 -5.80 21.74
CA ASP A 12 -27.98 -5.76 22.13
C ASP A 12 -27.09 -5.21 21.01
N GLY A 13 -27.42 -5.53 19.75
CA GLY A 13 -26.74 -4.98 18.59
C GLY A 13 -27.04 -3.50 18.36
N ILE A 14 -28.31 -3.10 18.55
CA ILE A 14 -28.74 -1.70 18.47
C ILE A 14 -28.02 -0.86 19.52
N LYS A 15 -28.00 -1.33 20.78
CA LYS A 15 -27.29 -0.65 21.88
C LYS A 15 -25.80 -0.51 21.58
N PHE A 16 -25.17 -1.55 21.04
CA PHE A 16 -23.76 -1.49 20.64
C PHE A 16 -23.51 -0.49 19.50
N PHE A 17 -24.40 -0.41 18.52
CA PHE A 17 -24.25 0.57 17.44
C PHE A 17 -24.45 2.00 17.95
N ARG A 18 -25.51 2.23 18.73
CA ARG A 18 -25.91 3.57 19.21
C ARG A 18 -24.92 4.24 20.15
N GLN A 19 -24.09 3.47 20.83
CA GLN A 19 -23.01 4.02 21.68
C GLN A 19 -21.78 4.48 20.90
N LYS A 20 -21.71 4.27 19.58
CA LYS A 20 -20.59 4.71 18.75
C LYS A 20 -20.65 6.21 18.52
N LEU A 21 -19.47 6.82 18.47
CA LEU A 21 -19.26 8.24 18.21
C LEU A 21 -18.91 8.46 16.75
N ASN A 22 -19.60 9.39 16.10
CA ASN A 22 -19.27 9.83 14.74
C ASN A 22 -17.86 10.41 14.73
N THR A 23 -16.97 9.70 14.07
CA THR A 23 -15.54 9.97 13.98
C THR A 23 -15.21 10.20 12.51
N PRO A 24 -15.10 11.46 12.06
CA PRO A 24 -14.65 11.78 10.71
C PRO A 24 -13.32 11.08 10.39
N SER A 25 -13.24 10.46 9.21
CA SER A 25 -12.04 9.77 8.76
C SER A 25 -11.77 9.99 7.28
N SER A 26 -10.49 10.05 6.93
CA SER A 26 -10.04 10.13 5.53
C SER A 26 -9.86 8.74 4.94
N SER A 27 -9.42 7.77 5.75
CA SER A 27 -9.21 6.38 5.34
C SER A 27 -9.77 5.39 6.36
N TRP A 28 -9.93 4.13 5.95
CA TRP A 28 -10.55 3.09 6.79
C TRP A 28 -9.68 2.71 8.00
N ASP A 29 -8.37 2.96 7.93
CA ASP A 29 -7.34 2.67 8.93
C ASP A 29 -7.07 3.82 9.92
N ASP A 30 -7.76 4.96 9.75
CA ASP A 30 -7.71 6.06 10.73
C ASP A 30 -8.27 5.59 12.09
N VAL A 31 -9.37 4.83 12.08
CA VAL A 31 -9.89 4.09 13.23
C VAL A 31 -9.39 2.65 13.11
N TRP A 32 -8.76 2.13 14.16
CA TRP A 32 -8.08 0.83 14.12
C TRP A 32 -8.58 -0.13 15.20
N GLN A 33 -8.78 -1.40 14.85
CA GLN A 33 -9.09 -2.50 15.78
C GLN A 33 -10.18 -2.11 16.81
N ASN A 34 -9.86 -2.16 18.10
CA ASN A 34 -10.73 -1.90 19.22
C ASN A 34 -11.37 -0.51 19.19
N ALA A 35 -10.79 0.47 18.49
CA ALA A 35 -11.41 1.79 18.33
C ALA A 35 -12.77 1.69 17.61
N HIS A 36 -12.96 0.69 16.73
CA HIS A 36 -14.25 0.43 16.09
C HIS A 36 -15.35 0.03 17.08
N ASN A 37 -15.03 -0.39 18.31
CA ASN A 37 -16.05 -0.62 19.34
C ASN A 37 -16.77 0.67 19.77
N ARG A 38 -16.16 1.84 19.53
CA ARG A 38 -16.63 3.14 20.01
C ARG A 38 -16.68 4.23 18.95
N ALA A 39 -16.09 4.02 17.78
CA ALA A 39 -16.14 4.95 16.67
C ALA A 39 -17.04 4.40 15.54
N PHE A 40 -17.94 5.25 15.06
CA PHE A 40 -18.59 5.11 13.76
C PHE A 40 -17.84 6.01 12.78
N MET A 41 -17.46 5.44 11.65
CA MET A 41 -16.71 6.15 10.62
C MET A 41 -17.10 5.60 9.25
N VAL A 42 -16.97 6.44 8.24
CA VAL A 42 -17.07 6.05 6.83
C VAL A 42 -15.85 6.66 6.16
N ALA A 43 -14.97 5.82 5.61
CA ALA A 43 -13.73 6.27 4.98
C ALA A 43 -14.03 7.37 3.94
N GLY A 44 -13.28 8.47 3.98
CA GLY A 44 -13.44 9.61 3.08
C GLY A 44 -14.62 10.54 3.41
N VAL A 45 -15.34 10.31 4.51
CA VAL A 45 -16.38 11.22 5.02
C VAL A 45 -15.81 12.03 6.17
N THR A 46 -15.37 13.25 5.86
CA THR A 46 -14.75 14.17 6.82
C THR A 46 -15.71 15.25 7.34
N LYS A 47 -16.85 15.47 6.66
CA LYS A 47 -17.89 16.40 7.09
C LYS A 47 -18.76 15.75 8.18
N ALA A 48 -18.89 16.39 9.34
CA ALA A 48 -19.62 15.85 10.48
C ALA A 48 -21.10 15.57 10.17
N ASP A 49 -21.78 16.50 9.50
CA ASP A 49 -23.21 16.35 9.16
C ASP A 49 -23.45 15.20 8.18
N MET A 50 -22.57 15.05 7.19
CA MET A 50 -22.61 13.94 6.25
C MET A 50 -22.38 12.59 6.94
N LEU A 51 -21.42 12.52 7.86
CA LEU A 51 -21.19 11.30 8.64
C LEU A 51 -22.38 10.98 9.54
N ASN A 52 -23.03 12.00 10.10
CA ASN A 52 -24.24 11.84 10.90
C ASN A 52 -25.43 11.31 10.09
N ASP A 53 -25.58 11.74 8.84
CA ASP A 53 -26.60 11.19 7.95
C ASP A 53 -26.35 9.71 7.67
N PHE A 54 -25.10 9.32 7.39
CA PHE A 54 -24.76 7.90 7.25
C PHE A 54 -25.01 7.09 8.52
N TYR A 55 -24.62 7.63 9.69
CA TYR A 55 -24.88 7.00 10.98
C TYR A 55 -26.37 6.75 11.16
N THR A 56 -27.20 7.75 10.88
CA THR A 56 -28.66 7.69 11.01
C THR A 56 -29.25 6.65 10.06
N SER A 57 -28.78 6.59 8.82
CA SER A 57 -29.23 5.58 7.86
C SER A 57 -28.86 4.16 8.28
N VAL A 58 -27.65 3.95 8.83
CA VAL A 58 -27.24 2.65 9.37
C VAL A 58 -28.02 2.30 10.64
N ASP A 59 -28.26 3.24 11.55
CA ASP A 59 -29.10 3.01 12.74
C ASP A 59 -30.47 2.49 12.34
N LYS A 60 -31.15 3.18 11.40
CA LYS A 60 -32.45 2.74 10.87
C LYS A 60 -32.38 1.36 10.24
N ALA A 61 -31.31 1.05 9.52
CA ALA A 61 -31.14 -0.29 8.94
C ALA A 61 -31.06 -1.37 10.02
N ILE A 62 -30.36 -1.11 11.13
CA ILE A 62 -30.24 -2.04 12.25
C ILE A 62 -31.53 -2.11 13.07
N SER A 63 -32.13 -0.97 13.43
CA SER A 63 -33.26 -0.90 14.36
C SER A 63 -34.61 -1.20 13.72
N GLU A 64 -34.79 -0.85 12.44
CA GLU A 64 -36.06 -1.03 11.71
C GLU A 64 -35.99 -2.17 10.67
N GLY A 65 -34.83 -2.81 10.50
CA GLY A 65 -34.64 -3.88 9.52
C GLY A 65 -34.74 -3.42 8.07
N LYS A 66 -34.24 -2.21 7.75
CA LYS A 66 -34.23 -1.72 6.35
C LYS A 66 -33.32 -2.59 5.48
N SER A 67 -33.67 -2.73 4.21
CA SER A 67 -32.91 -3.52 3.24
C SER A 67 -31.69 -2.77 2.70
N LEU A 68 -30.78 -3.52 2.05
CA LEU A 68 -29.65 -2.95 1.31
C LEU A 68 -30.12 -1.97 0.21
N GLY A 69 -31.18 -2.31 -0.53
CA GLY A 69 -31.72 -1.43 -1.57
C GLY A 69 -32.22 -0.10 -1.02
N TRP A 70 -32.84 -0.10 0.17
CA TRP A 70 -33.20 1.14 0.86
C TRP A 70 -31.95 1.96 1.22
N PHE A 71 -30.92 1.32 1.78
CA PHE A 71 -29.68 2.01 2.14
C PHE A 71 -28.94 2.55 0.93
N GLN A 72 -28.97 1.86 -0.21
CA GLN A 72 -28.40 2.33 -1.48
C GLN A 72 -29.07 3.63 -1.96
N ASN A 73 -30.39 3.74 -1.81
CA ASN A 73 -31.10 4.98 -2.11
C ASN A 73 -30.69 6.11 -1.15
N GLU A 74 -30.62 5.84 0.15
CA GLU A 74 -30.15 6.83 1.13
C GLU A 74 -28.71 7.26 0.89
N PHE A 75 -27.82 6.31 0.54
CA PHE A 75 -26.45 6.60 0.16
C PHE A 75 -26.39 7.60 -1.00
N ASN A 76 -27.19 7.39 -2.05
CA ASN A 76 -27.25 8.30 -3.20
C ASN A 76 -27.80 9.68 -2.79
N ASN A 77 -28.82 9.73 -1.93
CA ASN A 77 -29.39 10.98 -1.42
C ASN A 77 -28.36 11.78 -0.62
N ILE A 78 -27.63 11.12 0.29
CA ILE A 78 -26.57 11.73 1.10
C ILE A 78 -25.44 12.23 0.19
N LYS A 79 -24.97 11.38 -0.74
CA LYS A 79 -23.93 11.76 -1.71
C LYS A 79 -24.31 13.04 -2.47
N SER A 80 -25.51 13.09 -3.03
CA SER A 80 -26.00 14.23 -3.80
C SER A 80 -26.11 15.49 -2.94
N ARG A 81 -26.65 15.38 -1.73
CA ARG A 81 -26.82 16.51 -0.80
C ARG A 81 -25.50 17.22 -0.47
N TYR A 82 -24.42 16.47 -0.27
CA TYR A 82 -23.13 17.02 0.16
C TYR A 82 -22.10 17.20 -0.96
N GLY A 83 -22.47 16.84 -2.20
CA GLY A 83 -21.56 16.86 -3.35
C GLY A 83 -20.34 15.96 -3.12
N TRP A 84 -20.53 14.78 -2.56
CA TRP A 84 -19.42 13.92 -2.15
C TRP A 84 -18.90 13.05 -3.29
N GLU A 85 -17.67 13.31 -3.69
CA GLU A 85 -16.91 12.42 -4.58
C GLU A 85 -16.26 11.31 -3.76
N HIS A 86 -16.42 10.07 -4.22
CA HIS A 86 -15.93 8.88 -3.51
C HIS A 86 -15.28 7.89 -4.46
N ASN A 87 -14.37 7.08 -3.93
CA ASN A 87 -13.73 6.00 -4.68
C ASN A 87 -14.62 4.75 -4.73
N GLY A 88 -14.53 4.00 -5.83
CA GLY A 88 -15.26 2.76 -6.07
C GLY A 88 -16.72 2.94 -6.52
N GLU A 89 -17.28 1.89 -7.11
CA GLU A 89 -18.66 1.88 -7.60
C GLU A 89 -19.66 2.16 -6.46
N PRO A 90 -20.65 3.06 -6.65
CA PRO A 90 -21.62 3.41 -5.61
C PRO A 90 -22.35 2.21 -5.00
N ALA A 91 -22.76 1.25 -5.84
CA ALA A 91 -23.46 0.05 -5.41
C ALA A 91 -22.60 -0.83 -4.49
N TRP A 92 -21.32 -1.00 -4.84
CA TRP A 92 -20.36 -1.76 -4.03
C TRP A 92 -20.04 -1.04 -2.72
N ARG A 93 -19.79 0.27 -2.77
CA ARG A 93 -19.42 1.08 -1.59
C ARG A 93 -20.53 1.13 -0.56
N SER A 94 -21.75 1.38 -1.00
CA SER A 94 -22.94 1.37 -0.14
C SER A 94 -23.18 -0.01 0.48
N GLN A 95 -23.02 -1.09 -0.29
CA GLN A 95 -23.10 -2.46 0.24
C GLN A 95 -22.04 -2.71 1.31
N LEU A 96 -20.78 -2.30 1.08
CA LEU A 96 -19.69 -2.49 2.03
C LEU A 96 -19.97 -1.77 3.37
N ILE A 97 -20.44 -0.52 3.33
CA ILE A 97 -20.78 0.27 4.51
C ILE A 97 -21.93 -0.39 5.28
N TYR A 98 -23.00 -0.74 4.57
CA TYR A 98 -24.20 -1.38 5.13
C TYR A 98 -23.86 -2.71 5.80
N GLU A 99 -23.23 -3.61 5.06
CA GLU A 99 -22.97 -4.98 5.49
C GLU A 99 -21.97 -5.05 6.64
N THR A 100 -20.90 -4.28 6.58
CA THR A 100 -19.88 -4.27 7.64
C THR A 100 -20.49 -3.77 8.95
N ASN A 101 -21.20 -2.64 8.93
CA ASN A 101 -21.74 -2.07 10.17
C ASN A 101 -22.83 -2.95 10.78
N ILE A 102 -23.75 -3.49 9.98
CA ILE A 102 -24.83 -4.35 10.49
C ILE A 102 -24.27 -5.64 11.09
N ARG A 103 -23.33 -6.29 10.41
CA ARG A 103 -22.73 -7.53 10.94
C ARG A 103 -21.89 -7.29 12.17
N GLN A 104 -21.12 -6.19 12.22
CA GLN A 104 -20.36 -5.84 13.40
C GLN A 104 -21.27 -5.54 14.61
N ALA A 105 -22.36 -4.81 14.40
CA ALA A 105 -23.35 -4.57 15.45
C ALA A 105 -23.98 -5.87 15.96
N TYR A 106 -24.40 -6.75 15.05
CA TYR A 106 -24.93 -8.06 15.41
C TYR A 106 -23.92 -8.92 16.18
N ASN A 107 -22.67 -9.02 15.70
CA ASN A 107 -21.65 -9.83 16.34
C ASN A 107 -21.28 -9.30 17.74
N ALA A 108 -21.20 -7.99 17.92
CA ALA A 108 -20.95 -7.39 19.22
C ALA A 108 -22.08 -7.65 20.23
N GLY A 109 -23.34 -7.55 19.80
CA GLY A 109 -24.47 -7.93 20.64
C GLY A 109 -24.42 -9.41 21.02
N ARG A 110 -24.10 -10.29 20.07
CA ARG A 110 -23.94 -11.73 20.33
C ARG A 110 -22.78 -12.04 21.27
N GLU A 111 -21.65 -11.34 21.16
CA GLU A 111 -20.53 -11.47 22.09
C GLU A 111 -20.96 -11.11 23.51
N GLY A 112 -21.69 -10.00 23.68
CA GLY A 112 -22.28 -9.63 24.98
C GLY A 112 -23.13 -10.74 25.58
N GLN A 113 -24.04 -11.33 24.78
CA GLN A 113 -24.87 -12.46 25.23
C GLN A 113 -24.04 -13.70 25.59
N ILE A 114 -23.00 -14.02 24.81
CA ILE A 114 -22.10 -15.14 25.10
C ILE A 114 -21.41 -14.92 26.45
N GLN A 115 -20.90 -13.72 26.71
CA GLN A 115 -20.24 -13.38 27.97
C GLN A 115 -21.20 -13.48 29.17
N THR A 116 -22.44 -12.99 29.04
CA THR A 116 -23.46 -13.12 30.11
C THR A 116 -23.81 -14.59 30.41
N LEU A 117 -23.84 -15.44 29.39
CA LEU A 117 -24.25 -16.84 29.53
C LEU A 117 -23.11 -17.81 29.88
N LYS A 118 -21.85 -17.34 29.92
CA LYS A 118 -20.68 -18.22 29.99
C LYS A 118 -20.66 -19.17 31.20
N ALA A 119 -21.25 -18.79 32.32
CA ALA A 119 -21.37 -19.65 33.50
C ALA A 119 -22.18 -20.93 33.23
N THR A 120 -23.19 -20.86 32.37
CA THR A 120 -24.04 -22.02 31.99
C THR A 120 -23.72 -22.58 30.60
N ARG A 121 -23.01 -21.79 29.79
CA ARG A 121 -22.62 -22.10 28.41
C ARG A 121 -21.13 -21.75 28.20
N PRO A 122 -20.20 -22.52 28.80
CA PRO A 122 -18.80 -22.14 28.89
C PRO A 122 -18.01 -22.31 27.58
N TYR A 123 -18.64 -22.81 26.52
CA TYR A 123 -17.98 -23.04 25.23
C TYR A 123 -18.52 -22.11 24.14
N ALA A 124 -17.67 -21.75 23.20
CA ALA A 124 -18.00 -21.03 21.98
C ALA A 124 -17.65 -21.87 20.75
N LEU A 125 -18.51 -21.81 19.74
CA LEU A 125 -18.39 -22.49 18.45
C LEU A 125 -18.13 -21.47 17.36
N TYR A 126 -17.01 -21.63 16.65
CA TYR A 126 -16.78 -20.94 15.38
C TYR A 126 -17.55 -21.66 14.28
N LYS A 127 -18.39 -20.92 13.55
CA LYS A 127 -19.17 -21.46 12.45
C LYS A 127 -18.93 -20.66 11.18
N HIS A 128 -18.53 -21.35 10.13
CA HIS A 128 -18.42 -20.75 8.81
C HIS A 128 -19.81 -20.37 8.26
N GLY A 129 -19.87 -19.26 7.53
CA GLY A 129 -21.09 -18.78 6.89
C GLY A 129 -21.37 -19.42 5.53
N ASP A 130 -22.25 -18.81 4.76
CA ASP A 130 -22.65 -19.18 3.39
C ASP A 130 -21.89 -18.34 2.34
N SER A 131 -20.58 -18.21 2.51
CA SER A 131 -19.77 -17.46 1.55
C SER A 131 -19.54 -18.32 0.30
N GLU A 132 -19.86 -17.81 -0.89
CA GLU A 132 -19.64 -18.52 -2.16
C GLU A 132 -18.15 -18.80 -2.41
N THR A 133 -17.30 -17.82 -2.09
CA THR A 133 -15.84 -17.94 -2.12
C THR A 133 -15.27 -17.81 -0.71
N PRO A 134 -15.27 -18.90 0.09
CA PRO A 134 -14.87 -18.84 1.48
C PRO A 134 -13.34 -18.77 1.64
N ARG A 135 -12.86 -18.05 2.66
CA ARG A 135 -11.43 -18.06 3.03
C ARG A 135 -11.07 -19.45 3.56
N VAL A 136 -10.00 -20.06 3.03
CA VAL A 136 -9.60 -21.45 3.35
C VAL A 136 -9.41 -21.67 4.85
N LEU A 137 -8.76 -20.74 5.55
CA LEU A 137 -8.58 -20.85 7.01
C LEU A 137 -9.91 -20.83 7.76
N HIS A 138 -10.88 -20.03 7.32
CA HIS A 138 -12.20 -19.95 7.98
C HIS A 138 -13.00 -21.24 7.78
N LEU A 139 -12.81 -21.95 6.66
CA LEU A 139 -13.36 -23.29 6.47
C LEU A 139 -12.70 -24.31 7.41
N LYS A 140 -11.38 -24.24 7.60
CA LYS A 140 -10.66 -25.11 8.55
C LYS A 140 -11.14 -24.89 9.98
N TRP A 141 -11.46 -23.65 10.35
CA TRP A 141 -11.99 -23.32 11.68
C TRP A 141 -13.48 -23.66 11.85
N ASN A 142 -14.17 -24.12 10.81
CA ASN A 142 -15.58 -24.46 10.90
C ASN A 142 -15.79 -25.60 11.90
N ASN A 143 -16.74 -25.41 12.81
CA ASN A 143 -17.01 -26.30 13.94
C ASN A 143 -15.92 -26.35 15.03
N LEU A 144 -14.94 -25.44 15.02
CA LEU A 144 -14.00 -25.30 16.13
C LEU A 144 -14.73 -24.88 17.39
N VAL A 145 -14.62 -25.68 18.45
CA VAL A 145 -15.15 -25.37 19.78
C VAL A 145 -14.01 -25.08 20.72
N LEU A 146 -14.06 -23.93 21.39
CA LEU A 146 -13.11 -23.51 22.42
C LEU A 146 -13.86 -22.99 23.65
N PRO A 147 -13.26 -22.96 24.84
CA PRO A 147 -13.80 -22.20 25.96
C PRO A 147 -14.08 -20.74 25.58
N VAL A 148 -15.11 -20.13 26.14
CA VAL A 148 -15.50 -18.73 25.85
C VAL A 148 -14.36 -17.75 26.12
N ASP A 149 -13.61 -17.97 27.20
CA ASP A 149 -12.50 -17.10 27.65
C ASP A 149 -11.14 -17.51 27.05
N HIS A 150 -11.11 -18.36 26.03
CA HIS A 150 -9.86 -18.76 25.37
C HIS A 150 -9.22 -17.58 24.60
N PRO A 151 -7.91 -17.29 24.74
CA PRO A 151 -7.24 -16.13 24.14
C PRO A 151 -7.37 -16.02 22.61
N TRP A 152 -7.52 -17.14 21.90
CA TRP A 152 -7.80 -17.17 20.47
C TRP A 152 -8.95 -16.25 20.03
N TRP A 153 -9.97 -16.09 20.89
CA TRP A 153 -11.12 -15.22 20.60
C TRP A 153 -10.79 -13.72 20.62
N ASP A 154 -9.67 -13.30 21.22
CA ASP A 154 -9.28 -11.90 21.28
C ASP A 154 -9.04 -11.30 19.89
N THR A 155 -8.62 -12.12 18.93
CA THR A 155 -8.34 -11.70 17.53
C THR A 155 -9.17 -12.43 16.48
N HIS A 156 -9.76 -13.58 16.80
CA HIS A 156 -10.48 -14.44 15.81
C HIS A 156 -12.01 -14.45 15.97
N SER A 157 -12.57 -13.61 16.84
CA SER A 157 -14.02 -13.49 16.96
C SER A 157 -14.61 -12.80 15.72
N PRO A 158 -15.57 -13.43 15.00
CA PRO A 158 -16.17 -12.81 13.83
C PRO A 158 -16.73 -11.40 14.09
N GLN A 159 -16.62 -10.46 13.16
CA GLN A 159 -16.26 -10.64 11.75
C GLN A 159 -14.74 -10.54 11.52
N ASN A 160 -14.13 -11.54 10.89
CA ASN A 160 -12.67 -11.64 10.71
C ASN A 160 -12.12 -10.90 9.46
N GLY A 161 -12.92 -10.02 8.85
CA GLY A 161 -12.53 -9.30 7.64
C GLY A 161 -13.70 -8.90 6.75
N TRP A 162 -13.40 -8.13 5.70
CA TRP A 162 -14.41 -7.61 4.78
C TRP A 162 -15.18 -8.76 4.11
N GLY A 163 -16.51 -8.64 4.07
CA GLY A 163 -17.40 -9.66 3.49
C GLY A 163 -17.46 -10.99 4.27
N CYS A 164 -16.80 -11.13 5.42
CA CYS A 164 -16.87 -12.36 6.21
C CYS A 164 -18.29 -12.56 6.78
N LYS A 165 -18.81 -13.78 6.64
CA LYS A 165 -20.15 -14.19 7.12
C LYS A 165 -20.10 -15.22 8.26
N CYS A 166 -18.92 -15.48 8.81
CA CYS A 166 -18.73 -16.42 9.92
C CYS A 166 -19.44 -15.92 11.19
N LYS A 167 -19.79 -16.84 12.08
CA LYS A 167 -20.55 -16.59 13.31
C LYS A 167 -19.91 -17.27 14.50
N LYS A 168 -20.13 -16.71 15.69
CA LYS A 168 -19.77 -17.32 16.99
C LYS A 168 -21.05 -17.65 17.75
N PHE A 169 -21.15 -18.88 18.25
CA PHE A 169 -22.31 -19.35 19.03
C PHE A 169 -21.86 -19.82 20.42
N SER A 170 -22.62 -19.52 21.47
CA SER A 170 -22.41 -20.17 22.77
C SER A 170 -22.94 -21.59 22.76
N LEU A 171 -22.31 -22.50 23.50
CA LEU A 171 -22.70 -23.89 23.69
C LEU A 171 -22.62 -24.26 25.17
N SER A 172 -23.58 -25.05 25.64
CA SER A 172 -23.46 -25.79 26.90
C SER A 172 -22.86 -27.17 26.65
N GLU A 173 -22.34 -27.80 27.70
CA GLU A 173 -21.82 -29.16 27.67
C GLU A 173 -22.84 -30.17 27.08
N ARG A 174 -24.11 -30.05 27.48
CA ARG A 174 -25.20 -30.89 26.95
C ARG A 174 -25.37 -30.72 25.44
N GLU A 175 -25.25 -29.49 24.94
CA GLU A 175 -25.42 -29.20 23.51
C GLU A 175 -24.23 -29.66 22.68
N LEU A 176 -23.02 -29.55 23.25
CA LEU A 176 -21.78 -30.08 22.69
C LEU A 176 -21.91 -31.60 22.47
N LYS A 177 -22.31 -32.35 23.51
CA LYS A 177 -22.56 -33.80 23.43
C LYS A 177 -23.64 -34.15 22.40
N ARG A 178 -24.79 -33.46 22.44
CA ARG A 178 -25.91 -33.71 21.52
C ARG A 178 -25.54 -33.49 20.05
N ARG A 179 -24.64 -32.55 19.78
CA ARG A 179 -24.17 -32.24 18.42
C ARG A 179 -22.98 -33.08 17.97
N GLY A 180 -22.46 -33.97 18.83
CA GLY A 180 -21.25 -34.74 18.54
C GLY A 180 -20.01 -33.85 18.35
N LEU A 181 -19.99 -32.67 18.96
CA LEU A 181 -18.84 -31.77 18.93
C LEU A 181 -17.92 -32.08 20.12
N THR A 182 -16.63 -31.78 19.99
CA THR A 182 -15.65 -31.88 21.07
C THR A 182 -14.93 -30.55 21.23
N VAL A 183 -14.46 -30.25 22.45
CA VAL A 183 -13.60 -29.09 22.68
C VAL A 183 -12.26 -29.36 21.99
N GLY A 184 -11.87 -28.48 21.07
CA GLY A 184 -10.63 -28.59 20.31
C GLY A 184 -9.48 -27.80 20.93
N THR A 185 -8.33 -27.84 20.26
CA THR A 185 -7.20 -26.96 20.53
C THR A 185 -7.24 -25.78 19.56
N ALA A 186 -6.89 -24.59 20.04
CA ALA A 186 -6.82 -23.42 19.17
C ALA A 186 -5.72 -23.61 18.11
N PRO A 187 -6.03 -23.38 16.82
CA PRO A 187 -5.03 -23.47 15.76
C PRO A 187 -4.04 -22.30 15.86
N ASP A 188 -2.76 -22.59 15.64
CA ASP A 188 -1.71 -21.59 15.45
C ASP A 188 -1.31 -21.57 13.97
N GLU A 189 -1.85 -20.59 13.24
CA GLU A 189 -1.50 -20.35 11.84
C GLU A 189 -0.34 -19.34 11.71
N GLY A 190 0.20 -18.87 12.83
CA GLY A 190 1.20 -17.81 12.89
C GLY A 190 0.69 -16.44 12.42
N ASN A 191 1.62 -15.50 12.30
CA ASN A 191 1.35 -14.13 11.89
C ASN A 191 1.86 -13.83 10.47
N TYR A 192 1.41 -12.71 9.92
CA TYR A 192 1.98 -12.08 8.75
C TYR A 192 2.14 -10.57 8.96
N THR A 193 3.26 -10.04 8.48
CA THR A 193 3.46 -8.60 8.36
C THR A 193 2.57 -8.04 7.26
N TRP A 194 1.67 -7.15 7.64
CA TRP A 194 0.91 -6.30 6.71
C TRP A 194 1.49 -4.90 6.72
N THR A 195 1.85 -4.40 5.55
CA THR A 195 2.31 -3.02 5.36
C THR A 195 1.16 -2.18 4.86
N ASN A 196 0.82 -1.13 5.60
CA ASN A 196 -0.10 -0.12 5.13
C ASN A 196 0.48 0.56 3.89
N LYS A 197 -0.16 0.42 2.73
CA LYS A 197 0.39 0.97 1.48
C LYS A 197 0.43 2.51 1.46
N LYS A 198 -0.37 3.18 2.29
CA LYS A 198 -0.46 4.65 2.37
C LYS A 198 0.56 5.22 3.33
N THR A 199 0.62 4.67 4.55
CA THR A 199 1.51 5.17 5.61
C THR A 199 2.83 4.43 5.67
N GLY A 200 2.94 3.25 5.07
CA GLY A 200 4.09 2.36 5.18
C GLY A 200 4.27 1.68 6.53
N GLU A 201 3.41 1.93 7.51
CA GLU A 201 3.43 1.27 8.82
C GLU A 201 3.27 -0.26 8.66
N GLU A 202 4.07 -1.03 9.39
CA GLU A 202 3.98 -2.49 9.43
C GLU A 202 3.27 -2.97 10.70
N PHE A 203 2.33 -3.89 10.51
CA PHE A 203 1.57 -4.51 11.59
C PHE A 203 1.71 -6.03 11.49
N GLU A 204 1.99 -6.69 12.62
CA GLU A 204 1.93 -8.15 12.71
C GLU A 204 0.50 -8.58 13.00
N LEU A 205 -0.11 -9.31 12.06
CA LEU A 205 -1.50 -9.72 12.12
C LEU A 205 -1.62 -11.25 12.09
N PRO A 206 -2.59 -11.86 12.82
CA PRO A 206 -2.84 -13.28 12.73
C PRO A 206 -3.27 -13.70 11.31
N ARG A 207 -2.75 -14.82 10.82
CA ARG A 207 -3.15 -15.33 9.50
C ARG A 207 -4.63 -15.66 9.46
N GLY A 208 -5.28 -15.22 8.37
CA GLY A 208 -6.71 -15.42 8.17
C GLY A 208 -7.58 -14.30 8.73
N ILE A 209 -6.99 -13.28 9.36
CA ILE A 209 -7.70 -12.07 9.78
C ILE A 209 -7.27 -10.90 8.90
N ASP A 210 -8.24 -10.16 8.37
CA ASP A 210 -7.96 -8.94 7.59
C ASP A 210 -7.51 -7.80 8.53
N PRO A 211 -6.64 -6.88 8.07
CA PRO A 211 -6.19 -5.73 8.86
C PRO A 211 -7.34 -4.91 9.46
N GLY A 212 -7.26 -4.61 10.75
CA GLY A 212 -8.27 -3.84 11.48
C GLY A 212 -9.45 -4.64 12.02
N PHE A 213 -9.54 -5.94 11.72
CA PHE A 213 -10.56 -6.87 12.24
C PHE A 213 -10.02 -7.80 13.33
N ASP A 214 -8.74 -7.68 13.68
CA ASP A 214 -8.03 -8.46 14.70
C ASP A 214 -8.36 -7.98 16.13
N TYR A 215 -9.66 -7.92 16.43
CA TYR A 215 -10.18 -7.58 17.74
C TYR A 215 -11.52 -8.26 17.99
N THR A 216 -11.84 -8.55 19.24
CA THR A 216 -13.21 -8.94 19.61
C THR A 216 -14.10 -7.71 19.71
N PRO A 217 -15.28 -7.69 19.06
CA PRO A 217 -16.28 -6.66 19.31
C PRO A 217 -16.81 -6.76 20.75
N LYS A 218 -16.55 -5.74 21.59
CA LYS A 218 -16.91 -5.73 23.02
C LYS A 218 -17.71 -4.47 23.36
N ASN A 219 -18.74 -4.63 24.21
CA ASN A 219 -19.52 -3.52 24.75
C ASN A 219 -18.93 -3.07 26.11
N THR A 220 -17.92 -2.20 26.13
CA THR A 220 -17.32 -1.70 27.37
C THR A 220 -17.19 -0.18 27.36
N ALA A 221 -17.86 0.51 28.30
CA ALA A 221 -17.89 1.98 28.40
C ALA A 221 -16.48 2.57 28.59
N GLN A 222 -15.59 1.79 29.22
CA GLN A 222 -14.18 2.12 29.50
C GLN A 222 -13.32 2.32 28.23
N LEU A 223 -13.71 1.79 27.07
CA LEU A 223 -12.97 1.97 25.81
C LEU A 223 -13.23 3.30 25.11
N THR A 224 -14.23 4.08 25.55
CA THR A 224 -14.60 5.35 24.88
C THR A 224 -13.47 6.38 24.97
N SER A 225 -12.81 6.47 26.13
CA SER A 225 -11.68 7.36 26.35
C SER A 225 -10.44 6.94 25.56
N GLN A 226 -10.21 5.62 25.41
CA GLN A 226 -9.10 5.08 24.61
C GLN A 226 -9.33 5.25 23.11
N ALA A 227 -10.55 5.08 22.61
CA ALA A 227 -10.87 5.32 21.20
C ALA A 227 -10.75 6.81 20.84
N LYS A 228 -11.24 7.72 21.69
CA LYS A 228 -11.04 9.17 21.52
C LYS A 228 -9.55 9.53 21.57
N LYS A 229 -8.81 8.97 22.53
CA LYS A 229 -7.36 9.19 22.68
C LYS A 229 -6.57 8.63 21.48
N GLN A 230 -6.86 7.42 21.01
CA GLN A 230 -6.19 6.85 19.82
C GLN A 230 -6.45 7.63 18.54
N VAL A 231 -7.64 8.23 18.40
CA VAL A 231 -7.96 9.09 17.24
C VAL A 231 -7.36 10.49 17.41
N ALA A 232 -7.35 11.05 18.62
CA ALA A 232 -6.80 12.38 18.90
C ALA A 232 -5.26 12.41 18.97
N ASP A 233 -4.64 11.34 19.47
CA ASP A 233 -3.18 11.17 19.55
C ASP A 233 -2.59 10.82 18.18
N LYS A 234 -3.40 10.32 17.24
CA LYS A 234 -2.99 10.19 15.83
C LYS A 234 -3.05 11.58 15.20
N PRO A 235 -1.91 12.12 14.72
CA PRO A 235 -1.96 13.35 13.93
C PRO A 235 -2.92 13.19 12.75
N PRO A 236 -3.47 14.29 12.20
CA PRO A 236 -4.22 14.25 10.96
C PRO A 236 -3.48 13.42 9.90
N LEU A 237 -4.17 12.67 9.04
CA LEU A 237 -3.51 11.83 8.02
C LEU A 237 -2.45 12.60 7.22
N LYS A 238 -2.72 13.87 6.89
CA LYS A 238 -1.75 14.76 6.23
C LYS A 238 -0.47 14.98 7.04
N GLN A 239 -0.58 15.12 8.37
CA GLN A 239 0.55 15.26 9.27
C GLN A 239 1.25 13.92 9.53
N ARG A 240 0.53 12.79 9.67
CA ARG A 240 1.17 11.46 9.76
C ARG A 240 1.95 11.10 8.51
N VAL A 241 1.38 11.41 7.34
CA VAL A 241 2.06 11.29 6.05
C VAL A 241 3.28 12.21 6.02
N ALA A 242 3.17 13.47 6.47
CA ALA A 242 4.31 14.39 6.51
C ALA A 242 5.41 13.96 7.51
N ASP A 243 5.07 13.55 8.73
CA ASP A 243 6.00 13.10 9.76
C ASP A 243 6.71 11.81 9.34
N TYR A 244 5.98 10.90 8.69
CA TYR A 244 6.55 9.71 8.09
C TYR A 244 7.46 10.06 6.91
N GLN A 245 7.03 10.93 5.99
CA GLN A 245 7.83 11.41 4.86
C GLN A 245 9.08 12.19 5.27
N ALA A 246 9.04 12.90 6.41
CA ALA A 246 10.14 13.73 6.90
C ALA A 246 11.39 12.92 7.29
N THR A 247 11.26 11.61 7.53
CA THR A 247 12.37 10.72 7.87
C THR A 247 12.87 9.90 6.67
N ARG A 248 12.31 10.13 5.48
CA ARG A 248 12.45 9.24 4.31
C ARG A 248 13.21 9.89 3.18
N ILE A 249 14.06 9.10 2.52
CA ILE A 249 14.75 9.53 1.30
C ILE A 249 13.77 9.43 0.13
N VAL A 250 13.08 8.29 0.01
CA VAL A 250 12.02 8.10 -1.01
C VAL A 250 10.67 8.57 -0.45
N PRO A 251 10.04 9.63 -1.02
CA PRO A 251 8.85 10.25 -0.43
C PRO A 251 7.66 9.29 -0.29
N SER A 252 7.49 8.38 -1.25
CA SER A 252 6.54 7.27 -1.14
C SER A 252 6.80 6.25 -2.25
N ALA A 253 6.33 5.00 -2.05
CA ALA A 253 6.29 4.02 -3.12
C ALA A 253 5.06 3.10 -2.99
N TYR A 254 4.33 2.92 -4.10
CA TYR A 254 3.41 1.80 -4.26
C TYR A 254 4.17 0.60 -4.80
N SER A 255 3.89 -0.59 -4.28
CA SER A 255 4.55 -1.81 -4.75
C SER A 255 3.61 -3.01 -4.81
N THR A 256 3.74 -3.78 -5.88
CA THR A 256 3.10 -5.09 -6.04
C THR A 256 4.06 -6.26 -5.71
N ALA A 257 5.30 -5.97 -5.30
CA ALA A 257 6.27 -6.94 -4.82
C ALA A 257 6.54 -6.73 -3.32
N LYS A 258 6.19 -7.73 -2.50
CA LYS A 258 6.22 -7.66 -1.03
C LYS A 258 7.54 -7.13 -0.44
N ASN A 259 8.67 -7.47 -1.06
CA ASN A 259 10.00 -7.13 -0.53
C ASN A 259 10.71 -6.01 -1.30
N VAL A 260 9.99 -5.27 -2.14
CA VAL A 260 10.49 -4.09 -2.84
C VAL A 260 9.63 -2.91 -2.44
N THR A 261 10.05 -2.16 -1.43
CA THR A 261 9.30 -1.05 -0.84
C THR A 261 10.23 0.13 -0.61
N ALA A 262 9.69 1.35 -0.50
CA ALA A 262 10.51 2.50 -0.11
C ALA A 262 11.22 2.27 1.23
N LEU A 263 10.60 1.53 2.17
CA LEU A 263 11.19 1.18 3.48
C LEU A 263 12.50 0.41 3.35
N LYS A 264 12.58 -0.46 2.34
CA LYS A 264 13.76 -1.28 2.09
C LYS A 264 14.74 -0.63 1.13
N LEU A 265 14.33 0.41 0.41
CA LEU A 265 15.19 1.19 -0.47
C LEU A 265 15.96 2.27 0.29
N ASP A 266 15.33 2.96 1.24
CA ASP A 266 15.96 4.05 2.00
C ASP A 266 17.29 3.67 2.69
N PRO A 267 17.41 2.51 3.38
CA PRO A 267 18.68 2.10 3.98
C PRO A 267 19.80 1.85 2.96
N LEU A 268 19.45 1.53 1.71
CA LEU A 268 20.42 1.36 0.62
C LEU A 268 20.87 2.75 0.11
N LEU A 269 19.93 3.68 -0.07
CA LEU A 269 20.23 5.05 -0.50
C LEU A 269 21.04 5.83 0.55
N ALA A 270 20.85 5.54 1.84
CA ALA A 270 21.62 6.14 2.92
C ALA A 270 23.13 5.80 2.88
N GLN A 271 23.54 4.78 2.10
CA GLN A 271 24.93 4.39 1.91
C GLN A 271 25.60 5.10 0.71
N LEU A 272 24.90 6.00 0.03
CA LEU A 272 25.47 6.80 -1.06
C LEU A 272 26.43 7.88 -0.53
N ASP A 273 27.26 8.40 -1.42
CA ASP A 273 28.14 9.55 -1.14
C ASP A 273 27.32 10.74 -0.62
N SER A 274 27.83 11.48 0.37
CA SER A 274 27.06 12.52 1.05
C SER A 274 26.58 13.64 0.12
N GLU A 275 27.37 13.99 -0.91
CA GLU A 275 26.97 14.98 -1.92
C GLU A 275 25.79 14.47 -2.76
N VAL A 276 25.83 13.19 -3.14
CA VAL A 276 24.73 12.53 -3.86
C VAL A 276 23.48 12.52 -3.00
N LEU A 277 23.60 12.06 -1.76
CA LEU A 277 22.47 11.93 -0.84
C LEU A 277 21.80 13.29 -0.57
N ASN A 278 22.59 14.34 -0.36
CA ASN A 278 22.08 15.70 -0.18
C ASN A 278 21.33 16.22 -1.42
N GLY A 279 21.89 15.97 -2.61
CA GLY A 279 21.25 16.32 -3.87
C GLY A 279 19.92 15.60 -4.08
N LEU A 280 19.90 14.28 -3.85
CA LEU A 280 18.69 13.46 -3.94
C LEU A 280 17.62 13.92 -2.94
N ASN A 281 17.98 14.12 -1.67
CA ASN A 281 17.05 14.56 -0.65
C ASN A 281 16.44 15.93 -0.97
N SER A 282 17.27 16.86 -1.45
CA SER A 282 16.79 18.20 -1.85
C SER A 282 15.77 18.11 -2.99
N PHE A 283 16.10 17.34 -4.03
CA PHE A 283 15.21 17.14 -5.17
C PHE A 283 13.90 16.44 -4.79
N LEU A 284 13.99 15.31 -4.07
CA LEU A 284 12.84 14.50 -3.69
C LEU A 284 11.93 15.22 -2.69
N THR A 285 12.49 16.02 -1.79
CA THR A 285 11.70 16.88 -0.89
C THR A 285 10.95 17.95 -1.69
N ALA A 286 11.62 18.60 -2.65
CA ALA A 286 11.03 19.67 -3.44
C ALA A 286 9.98 19.17 -4.44
N LYS A 287 10.17 17.98 -5.03
CA LYS A 287 9.31 17.46 -6.11
C LYS A 287 8.33 16.40 -5.66
N GLN A 288 8.56 15.76 -4.52
CA GLN A 288 7.71 14.70 -4.00
C GLN A 288 7.46 13.59 -5.04
N THR A 289 8.45 13.31 -5.89
CA THR A 289 8.35 12.33 -6.98
C THR A 289 7.95 10.97 -6.44
N LYS A 290 6.79 10.47 -6.87
CA LYS A 290 6.23 9.19 -6.43
C LYS A 290 6.94 8.01 -7.11
N THR A 291 6.85 6.81 -6.53
CA THR A 291 7.47 5.60 -7.08
C THR A 291 6.45 4.47 -7.24
N LEU A 292 6.45 3.81 -8.39
CA LEU A 292 5.66 2.61 -8.66
C LEU A 292 6.59 1.41 -8.92
N PHE A 293 6.56 0.42 -8.03
CA PHE A 293 7.18 -0.89 -8.24
C PHE A 293 6.13 -1.89 -8.72
N VAL A 294 6.16 -2.23 -10.01
CA VAL A 294 5.10 -3.03 -10.65
C VAL A 294 5.68 -4.28 -11.31
N LYS A 295 5.00 -5.42 -11.20
CA LYS A 295 5.45 -6.65 -11.88
C LYS A 295 5.14 -6.58 -13.37
N SER A 296 6.00 -7.19 -14.17
CA SER A 296 5.91 -7.19 -15.65
C SER A 296 4.52 -7.52 -16.22
N ASN A 297 3.80 -8.49 -15.62
CA ASN A 297 2.47 -8.91 -16.09
C ASN A 297 1.35 -7.88 -15.81
N GLU A 298 1.58 -6.97 -14.87
CA GLU A 298 0.65 -5.88 -14.50
C GLU A 298 0.87 -4.62 -15.35
N MET A 299 1.99 -4.53 -16.08
CA MET A 299 2.37 -3.36 -16.89
C MET A 299 1.76 -3.37 -18.31
N SER A 300 0.74 -4.20 -18.57
CA SER A 300 0.03 -4.23 -19.84
C SER A 300 -1.38 -3.67 -19.66
N ALA A 301 -1.68 -2.50 -20.23
CA ALA A 301 -2.92 -1.76 -20.00
C ALA A 301 -4.22 -2.54 -20.27
N GLY A 302 -4.16 -3.61 -21.08
CA GLY A 302 -5.29 -4.49 -21.38
C GLY A 302 -5.37 -5.77 -20.54
N SER A 303 -4.40 -6.03 -19.66
CA SER A 303 -4.36 -7.29 -18.91
C SER A 303 -5.27 -7.27 -17.68
N LYS A 304 -5.82 -8.43 -17.30
CA LYS A 304 -6.57 -8.59 -16.05
C LYS A 304 -5.74 -8.21 -14.81
N ALA A 305 -4.43 -8.48 -14.85
CA ALA A 305 -3.51 -8.14 -13.77
C ALA A 305 -3.33 -6.63 -13.63
N ASN A 306 -3.29 -5.88 -14.74
CA ASN A 306 -3.30 -4.41 -14.71
C ASN A 306 -4.59 -3.87 -14.10
N ALA A 307 -5.74 -4.38 -14.56
CA ALA A 307 -7.05 -3.98 -14.06
C ALA A 307 -7.18 -4.21 -12.54
N ALA A 308 -6.59 -5.28 -12.02
CA ALA A 308 -6.64 -5.63 -10.59
C ALA A 308 -5.94 -4.63 -9.66
N ILE A 309 -4.94 -3.88 -10.16
CA ILE A 309 -4.20 -2.90 -9.35
C ILE A 309 -4.53 -1.44 -9.71
N ARG A 310 -5.36 -1.23 -10.73
CA ARG A 310 -5.62 0.08 -11.33
C ARG A 310 -6.18 1.09 -10.34
N SER A 311 -7.13 0.67 -9.51
CA SER A 311 -7.77 1.56 -8.54
C SER A 311 -6.85 1.94 -7.40
N ASP A 312 -6.10 0.97 -6.87
CA ASP A 312 -5.02 1.22 -5.91
C ASP A 312 -3.99 2.22 -6.44
N VAL A 313 -3.55 2.05 -7.70
CA VAL A 313 -2.56 2.95 -8.32
C VAL A 313 -3.17 4.33 -8.60
N GLY A 314 -4.43 4.40 -9.03
CA GLY A 314 -5.16 5.65 -9.23
C GLY A 314 -5.25 6.45 -7.94
N GLU A 315 -5.64 5.81 -6.83
CA GLU A 315 -5.65 6.42 -5.50
C GLU A 315 -4.26 6.90 -5.09
N TYR A 316 -3.22 6.07 -5.29
CA TYR A 316 -1.85 6.43 -4.92
C TYR A 316 -1.32 7.63 -5.73
N LEU A 317 -1.58 7.66 -7.04
CA LEU A 317 -1.13 8.76 -7.90
C LEU A 317 -2.01 10.01 -7.77
N GLY A 318 -3.26 9.87 -7.34
CA GLY A 318 -4.25 10.96 -7.32
C GLY A 318 -4.87 11.20 -8.68
N VAL A 319 -5.06 10.14 -9.47
CA VAL A 319 -5.68 10.17 -10.80
C VAL A 319 -6.82 9.16 -10.85
N ASP A 320 -7.82 9.39 -11.70
CA ASP A 320 -8.90 8.41 -11.83
C ASP A 320 -8.41 7.09 -12.45
N ASP A 321 -9.21 6.05 -12.23
CA ASP A 321 -8.99 4.70 -12.71
C ASP A 321 -8.70 4.64 -14.22
N PHE A 322 -9.35 5.46 -15.04
CA PHE A 322 -9.19 5.42 -16.50
C PHE A 322 -7.79 5.88 -16.92
N TYR A 323 -7.25 6.93 -16.30
CA TYR A 323 -5.87 7.36 -16.56
C TYR A 323 -4.84 6.47 -15.87
N ALA A 324 -5.12 5.99 -14.64
CA ALA A 324 -4.19 5.17 -13.86
C ALA A 324 -3.60 4.02 -14.69
N ARG A 325 -4.45 3.30 -15.47
CA ARG A 325 -4.03 2.15 -16.29
C ARG A 325 -2.90 2.46 -17.29
N MET A 326 -2.75 3.73 -17.71
CA MET A 326 -1.73 4.18 -18.66
C MET A 326 -0.47 4.70 -17.96
N GLN A 327 -0.56 5.07 -16.68
CA GLN A 327 0.55 5.66 -15.91
C GLN A 327 1.63 4.66 -15.51
N TYR A 328 1.36 3.35 -15.61
CA TYR A 328 2.30 2.26 -15.32
C TYR A 328 2.28 1.14 -16.36
N ALA A 329 1.64 1.39 -17.50
CA ALA A 329 1.62 0.45 -18.61
C ALA A 329 2.59 0.82 -19.72
N THR A 330 3.12 -0.21 -20.38
CA THR A 330 3.93 -0.08 -21.59
C THR A 330 3.52 -1.13 -22.62
N ARG A 331 3.77 -0.84 -23.90
CA ARG A 331 3.53 -1.79 -24.99
C ARG A 331 4.49 -2.98 -24.96
N SER A 332 5.64 -2.84 -24.29
CA SER A 332 6.69 -3.87 -24.26
C SER A 332 7.23 -4.15 -22.84
N PRO A 333 6.41 -4.64 -21.89
CA PRO A 333 6.84 -4.88 -20.49
C PRO A 333 8.09 -5.77 -20.34
N LYS A 334 8.30 -6.69 -21.28
CA LYS A 334 9.47 -7.58 -21.29
C LYS A 334 10.78 -6.84 -21.58
N ARG A 335 10.74 -5.72 -22.32
CA ARG A 335 11.93 -5.02 -22.83
C ARG A 335 12.35 -3.81 -22.01
N VAL A 336 11.56 -3.41 -21.01
CA VAL A 336 11.84 -2.20 -20.20
C VAL A 336 12.18 -2.57 -18.75
N GLY A 337 13.20 -1.94 -18.16
CA GLY A 337 13.55 -2.08 -16.74
C GLY A 337 12.74 -1.14 -15.85
N GLY A 338 12.49 0.06 -16.33
CA GLY A 338 11.59 1.05 -15.78
C GLY A 338 11.15 1.99 -16.90
N PHE A 339 10.40 3.03 -16.53
CA PHE A 339 10.21 4.21 -17.37
C PHE A 339 9.64 5.37 -16.54
N THR A 340 9.79 6.56 -17.08
CA THR A 340 9.05 7.75 -16.66
C THR A 340 8.74 8.63 -17.88
N SER A 341 8.07 9.76 -17.68
CA SER A 341 7.72 10.71 -18.73
C SER A 341 7.71 12.13 -18.17
N VAL A 342 7.89 13.12 -19.05
CA VAL A 342 7.75 14.54 -18.71
C VAL A 342 6.40 14.86 -18.04
N GLY A 343 5.34 14.14 -18.40
CA GLY A 343 3.99 14.38 -17.84
C GLY A 343 3.71 13.60 -16.55
N PHE A 344 4.67 12.81 -16.07
CA PHE A 344 4.50 11.98 -14.88
C PHE A 344 5.17 12.64 -13.69
N GLU A 345 4.49 12.71 -12.55
CA GLU A 345 5.08 13.06 -11.25
C GLU A 345 5.62 11.84 -10.49
N HIS A 346 5.93 10.78 -11.24
CA HIS A 346 6.36 9.50 -10.69
C HIS A 346 7.31 8.76 -11.62
N VAL A 347 8.02 7.79 -11.04
CA VAL A 347 8.82 6.81 -11.77
C VAL A 347 8.20 5.43 -11.69
N VAL A 348 8.35 4.62 -12.73
CA VAL A 348 7.88 3.23 -12.78
C VAL A 348 9.10 2.32 -12.88
N VAL A 349 9.21 1.36 -11.97
CA VAL A 349 10.29 0.37 -11.96
C VAL A 349 9.69 -1.02 -12.01
N LYS A 350 10.13 -1.82 -12.97
CA LYS A 350 9.70 -3.21 -13.13
C LYS A 350 10.37 -4.08 -12.06
N VAL A 351 9.56 -4.86 -11.34
CA VAL A 351 10.05 -5.73 -10.26
C VAL A 351 9.57 -7.17 -10.43
N LYS A 352 10.22 -8.10 -9.73
CA LYS A 352 9.84 -9.51 -9.62
C LYS A 352 9.39 -9.80 -8.19
N ALA A 353 8.44 -10.73 -8.03
CA ALA A 353 7.98 -11.14 -6.71
C ALA A 353 9.09 -11.77 -5.83
N SER A 354 10.14 -12.31 -6.46
CA SER A 354 11.30 -12.93 -5.80
C SER A 354 12.37 -11.95 -5.33
N GLN A 355 12.34 -10.69 -5.80
CA GLN A 355 13.33 -9.68 -5.40
C GLN A 355 13.12 -9.27 -3.94
N ASN A 356 14.22 -9.00 -3.24
CA ASN A 356 14.19 -8.52 -1.87
C ASN A 356 15.28 -7.47 -1.65
N LEU A 357 14.87 -6.21 -1.49
CA LEU A 357 15.81 -5.10 -1.29
C LEU A 357 16.60 -5.20 0.02
N ALA A 358 16.07 -5.86 1.05
CA ALA A 358 16.80 -6.08 2.30
C ALA A 358 17.98 -7.06 2.16
N LYS A 359 18.13 -7.73 1.00
CA LYS A 359 19.26 -8.62 0.69
C LYS A 359 20.26 -7.99 -0.30
N VAL A 360 20.06 -6.74 -0.70
CA VAL A 360 20.97 -6.05 -1.61
C VAL A 360 22.24 -5.67 -0.86
N ASP A 361 23.38 -6.09 -1.38
CA ASP A 361 24.70 -5.65 -0.95
C ASP A 361 25.04 -4.36 -1.69
N MET A 362 24.87 -3.23 -1.01
CA MET A 362 25.08 -1.91 -1.62
C MET A 362 26.55 -1.65 -1.95
N GLN A 363 27.50 -2.25 -1.21
CA GLN A 363 28.92 -2.13 -1.52
C GLN A 363 29.22 -2.84 -2.85
N ALA A 364 28.69 -4.04 -3.05
CA ALA A 364 28.80 -4.76 -4.32
C ALA A 364 28.16 -3.98 -5.49
N VAL A 365 27.04 -3.27 -5.24
CA VAL A 365 26.44 -2.37 -6.24
C VAL A 365 27.40 -1.26 -6.63
N GLN A 366 27.94 -0.54 -5.64
CA GLN A 366 28.86 0.59 -5.87
C GLN A 366 30.15 0.15 -6.55
N ASP A 367 30.73 -0.98 -6.13
CA ASP A 367 31.95 -1.55 -6.71
C ASP A 367 31.74 -1.96 -8.17
N THR A 368 30.59 -2.56 -8.48
CA THR A 368 30.24 -2.95 -9.85
C THR A 368 30.01 -1.72 -10.73
N ALA A 369 29.29 -0.72 -10.25
CA ALA A 369 29.11 0.55 -10.96
C ALA A 369 30.45 1.27 -11.18
N ALA A 370 31.33 1.28 -10.18
CA ALA A 370 32.68 1.83 -10.27
C ALA A 370 33.55 1.06 -11.28
N LEU A 371 33.41 -0.27 -11.37
CA LEU A 371 34.05 -1.06 -12.42
C LEU A 371 33.52 -0.69 -13.81
N THR A 372 32.20 -0.55 -13.98
CA THR A 372 31.60 -0.11 -15.26
C THR A 372 32.15 1.25 -15.69
N VAL A 373 32.26 2.21 -14.76
CA VAL A 373 32.85 3.53 -15.03
C VAL A 373 34.33 3.43 -15.41
N ARG A 374 35.13 2.61 -14.71
CA ARG A 374 36.54 2.38 -15.06
C ARG A 374 36.72 1.72 -16.43
N LEU A 375 35.87 0.76 -16.79
CA LEU A 375 35.88 0.13 -18.11
C LEU A 375 35.51 1.14 -19.20
N ALA A 376 34.54 2.02 -18.93
CA ALA A 376 34.18 3.09 -19.84
C ALA A 376 35.32 4.09 -20.05
N ALA A 377 36.00 4.50 -18.97
CA ALA A 377 37.17 5.38 -19.01
C ALA A 377 38.32 4.81 -19.85
N ASN A 378 38.54 3.49 -19.75
CA ASN A 378 39.57 2.78 -20.50
C ASN A 378 39.11 2.28 -21.87
N ASN A 379 37.90 2.65 -22.32
CA ASN A 379 37.32 2.19 -23.58
C ASN A 379 37.33 0.65 -23.73
N ALA A 380 36.98 -0.05 -22.66
CA ALA A 380 37.15 -1.51 -22.51
C ALA A 380 35.85 -2.28 -22.29
N GLY A 381 34.69 -1.64 -22.44
CA GLY A 381 33.39 -2.31 -22.26
C GLY A 381 33.04 -3.33 -23.36
N LYS A 382 31.98 -4.12 -23.14
CA LYS A 382 31.60 -5.24 -24.03
C LYS A 382 31.06 -4.83 -25.40
N TYR A 383 30.36 -3.70 -25.50
CA TYR A 383 29.64 -3.26 -26.70
C TYR A 383 30.40 -2.14 -27.41
N SER A 384 30.56 -2.26 -28.73
CA SER A 384 31.26 -1.28 -29.58
C SER A 384 30.27 -0.47 -30.42
N PHE A 385 30.47 0.85 -30.51
CA PHE A 385 29.63 1.75 -31.31
C PHE A 385 30.39 3.00 -31.76
N LYS A 386 29.81 3.73 -32.71
CA LYS A 386 30.32 5.03 -33.17
C LYS A 386 29.61 6.15 -32.42
N HIS A 387 30.38 7.09 -31.89
CA HIS A 387 29.87 8.28 -31.22
C HIS A 387 30.77 9.47 -31.57
N ASN A 388 30.20 10.53 -32.15
CA ASN A 388 30.91 11.73 -32.60
C ASN A 388 32.20 11.42 -33.39
N GLY A 389 32.15 10.44 -34.29
CA GLY A 389 33.29 10.02 -35.13
C GLY A 389 34.29 9.06 -34.48
N GLN A 390 34.20 8.82 -33.17
CA GLN A 390 35.08 7.91 -32.43
C GLN A 390 34.44 6.53 -32.24
N THR A 391 35.25 5.47 -32.17
CA THR A 391 34.80 4.13 -31.78
C THR A 391 34.88 4.00 -30.26
N LEU A 392 33.74 3.89 -29.61
CA LEU A 392 33.66 3.68 -28.16
C LEU A 392 33.26 2.25 -27.83
N LYS A 393 33.80 1.75 -26.72
CA LYS A 393 33.46 0.46 -26.12
C LYS A 393 32.95 0.66 -24.69
N ARG A 394 31.71 0.25 -24.42
CA ARG A 394 31.01 0.43 -23.14
C ARG A 394 30.23 -0.83 -22.75
N ASP A 395 29.93 -0.99 -21.47
CA ASP A 395 28.94 -2.00 -21.04
C ASP A 395 27.52 -1.51 -21.39
N HIS A 396 26.53 -2.41 -21.39
CA HIS A 396 25.19 -2.10 -21.90
C HIS A 396 24.50 -0.98 -21.10
N THR A 397 24.22 -1.23 -19.82
CA THR A 397 23.74 -0.27 -18.82
C THR A 397 24.38 -0.61 -17.47
N ILE A 398 24.37 0.31 -16.50
CA ILE A 398 24.80 -0.02 -15.13
C ILE A 398 23.88 -1.07 -14.50
N SER A 399 22.57 -0.99 -14.72
CA SER A 399 21.61 -1.98 -14.21
C SER A 399 21.87 -3.38 -14.77
N ASP A 400 22.28 -3.50 -16.04
CA ASP A 400 22.60 -4.79 -16.67
C ASP A 400 23.84 -5.45 -16.04
N THR A 401 24.87 -4.68 -15.70
CA THR A 401 26.08 -5.24 -15.07
C THR A 401 25.80 -5.78 -13.66
N LEU A 402 24.81 -5.22 -12.96
CA LEU A 402 24.37 -5.66 -11.63
C LEU A 402 23.55 -6.95 -11.63
N ASN A 403 22.96 -7.34 -12.76
CA ASN A 403 22.16 -8.58 -12.86
C ASN A 403 22.98 -9.84 -12.55
N ALA A 404 24.31 -9.77 -12.71
CA ALA A 404 25.21 -10.87 -12.39
C ALA A 404 25.44 -11.09 -10.88
N LEU A 405 25.13 -10.11 -10.03
CA LEU A 405 25.39 -10.18 -8.58
C LEU A 405 24.40 -11.09 -7.83
N ASP A 406 23.18 -11.25 -8.34
CA ASP A 406 22.16 -12.09 -7.73
C ASP A 406 21.22 -12.63 -8.82
N LYS A 407 20.90 -13.92 -8.72
CA LYS A 407 19.95 -14.61 -9.61
C LYS A 407 18.55 -13.99 -9.62
N ASN A 408 18.16 -13.27 -8.56
CA ASN A 408 16.87 -12.57 -8.51
C ASN A 408 16.95 -11.14 -9.07
N GLU A 409 18.15 -10.67 -9.46
CA GLU A 409 18.39 -9.33 -10.00
C GLU A 409 17.94 -8.22 -9.03
N ALA A 410 18.01 -8.44 -7.71
CA ALA A 410 17.57 -7.44 -6.73
C ALA A 410 18.46 -6.18 -6.73
N HIS A 411 19.77 -6.35 -6.95
CA HIS A 411 20.76 -5.26 -7.00
C HIS A 411 20.46 -4.24 -8.11
N ALA A 412 20.00 -4.71 -9.28
CA ALA A 412 19.68 -3.86 -10.42
C ALA A 412 18.46 -2.95 -10.19
N VAL A 413 17.61 -3.25 -9.20
CA VAL A 413 16.42 -2.42 -8.88
C VAL A 413 16.84 -1.02 -8.43
N VAL A 414 17.93 -0.91 -7.65
CA VAL A 414 18.43 0.38 -7.14
C VAL A 414 18.95 1.24 -8.30
N ALA A 415 19.78 0.67 -9.18
CA ALA A 415 20.30 1.37 -10.34
C ALA A 415 19.20 1.76 -11.33
N THR A 416 18.21 0.89 -11.55
CA THR A 416 17.05 1.19 -12.39
C THR A 416 16.23 2.34 -11.81
N TRP A 417 15.97 2.33 -10.51
CA TRP A 417 15.26 3.44 -9.86
C TRP A 417 16.01 4.77 -9.98
N LEU A 418 17.33 4.77 -9.79
CA LEU A 418 18.17 5.96 -9.97
C LEU A 418 18.17 6.44 -11.43
N HIS A 419 18.20 5.53 -12.39
CA HIS A 419 18.11 5.85 -13.82
C HIS A 419 16.80 6.58 -14.13
N GLU A 420 15.66 6.03 -13.71
CA GLU A 420 14.35 6.68 -13.94
C GLU A 420 14.23 8.02 -13.21
N LEU A 421 14.80 8.13 -12.01
CA LEU A 421 14.85 9.40 -11.29
C LEU A 421 15.73 10.42 -12.03
N GLY A 422 16.81 9.97 -12.67
CA GLY A 422 17.67 10.79 -13.52
C GLY A 422 16.88 11.46 -14.65
N HIS A 423 15.96 10.75 -15.31
CA HIS A 423 15.07 11.39 -16.29
C HIS A 423 14.20 12.49 -15.67
N GLN A 424 13.63 12.27 -14.47
CA GLN A 424 12.84 13.30 -13.79
C GLN A 424 13.68 14.54 -13.45
N VAL A 425 14.91 14.35 -12.95
CA VAL A 425 15.86 15.44 -12.72
C VAL A 425 16.14 16.18 -14.02
N HIS A 426 16.41 15.46 -15.11
CA HIS A 426 16.69 16.04 -16.42
C HIS A 426 15.52 16.91 -16.93
N TYR A 427 14.28 16.39 -16.85
CA TYR A 427 13.10 17.12 -17.27
C TYR A 427 12.90 18.41 -16.47
N TYR A 428 13.04 18.35 -15.15
CA TYR A 428 12.94 19.54 -14.29
C TYR A 428 14.08 20.53 -14.52
N ALA A 429 15.28 20.06 -14.87
CA ALA A 429 16.41 20.91 -15.23
C ALA A 429 16.29 21.53 -16.64
N GLY A 430 15.16 21.33 -17.33
CA GLY A 430 14.92 21.90 -18.66
C GLY A 430 15.36 21.01 -19.82
N ALA A 431 15.67 19.74 -19.56
CA ALA A 431 16.13 18.74 -20.52
C ALA A 431 17.26 19.23 -21.46
N PRO A 432 18.34 19.83 -20.92
CA PRO A 432 19.44 20.35 -21.73
C PRO A 432 20.07 19.27 -22.59
N ALA A 433 20.71 19.68 -23.69
CA ALA A 433 21.59 18.80 -24.45
C ALA A 433 22.71 18.26 -23.53
N PHE A 434 23.20 17.05 -23.84
CA PHE A 434 24.28 16.46 -23.07
C PHE A 434 25.56 17.29 -23.18
N LEU A 435 26.38 17.27 -22.13
CA LEU A 435 27.59 18.08 -22.03
C LEU A 435 28.54 17.75 -23.19
N LYS A 436 28.84 18.74 -24.04
CA LYS A 436 29.51 18.55 -25.34
C LYS A 436 30.83 17.76 -25.29
N ASN A 437 31.61 17.93 -24.23
CA ASN A 437 32.92 17.28 -24.08
C ASN A 437 32.85 16.00 -23.25
N ALA A 438 31.69 15.64 -22.72
CA ALA A 438 31.50 14.41 -21.99
C ALA A 438 31.26 13.24 -22.94
N LEU A 439 31.66 12.05 -22.50
CA LEU A 439 31.42 10.80 -23.20
C LEU A 439 30.34 9.99 -22.49
N PRO A 440 29.50 9.24 -23.23
CA PRO A 440 28.50 8.38 -22.64
C PRO A 440 29.16 7.32 -21.75
N VAL A 441 28.57 7.10 -20.56
CA VAL A 441 29.08 6.13 -19.57
C VAL A 441 28.78 4.70 -20.01
N THR A 442 27.66 4.46 -20.67
CA THR A 442 27.22 3.14 -21.12
C THR A 442 26.82 3.16 -22.59
N TYR A 443 26.70 1.98 -23.20
CA TYR A 443 26.25 1.84 -24.59
C TYR A 443 24.83 2.35 -24.76
N TYR A 444 23.93 1.99 -23.84
CA TYR A 444 22.54 2.44 -23.87
C TYR A 444 22.42 3.96 -23.67
N GLY A 445 23.24 4.55 -22.80
CA GLY A 445 23.28 5.99 -22.60
C GLY A 445 23.57 6.77 -23.89
N ALA A 446 24.30 6.19 -24.84
CA ALA A 446 24.57 6.85 -26.13
C ALA A 446 23.36 6.92 -27.08
N ALA A 447 22.21 6.37 -26.71
CA ALA A 447 21.04 6.30 -27.60
C ALA A 447 20.41 7.68 -27.88
N ASN A 448 20.28 8.52 -26.86
CA ASN A 448 19.78 9.89 -26.98
C ASN A 448 20.12 10.70 -25.72
N LYS A 449 19.92 12.04 -25.76
CA LYS A 449 20.27 12.95 -24.66
C LYS A 449 19.65 12.60 -23.30
N TYR A 450 18.47 11.97 -23.28
CA TYR A 450 17.78 11.62 -22.04
C TYR A 450 18.42 10.40 -21.39
N GLU A 451 18.71 9.36 -22.19
CA GLU A 451 19.41 8.16 -21.73
C GLU A 451 20.85 8.48 -21.33
N GLU A 452 21.49 9.39 -22.06
CA GLU A 452 22.85 9.83 -21.79
C GLU A 452 22.96 10.47 -20.42
N PHE A 453 22.00 11.36 -20.10
CA PHE A 453 21.90 11.94 -18.77
C PHE A 453 21.52 10.89 -17.71
N ALA A 454 20.52 10.05 -17.95
CA ALA A 454 20.05 9.08 -16.94
C ALA A 454 21.11 8.04 -16.55
N GLU A 455 21.87 7.52 -17.52
CA GLU A 455 22.99 6.62 -17.26
C GLU A 455 24.16 7.35 -16.57
N ALA A 456 24.47 8.59 -16.98
CA ALA A 456 25.48 9.40 -16.31
C ALA A 456 25.08 9.78 -14.87
N PHE A 457 23.80 10.07 -14.63
CA PHE A 457 23.23 10.33 -13.31
C PHE A 457 23.31 9.09 -12.42
N THR A 458 23.05 7.91 -12.97
CA THR A 458 23.18 6.63 -12.25
C THR A 458 24.63 6.35 -11.87
N ALA A 459 25.57 6.63 -12.78
CA ALA A 459 27.01 6.58 -12.51
C ALA A 459 27.46 7.60 -11.46
N TRP A 460 26.92 8.82 -11.54
CA TRP A 460 27.15 9.87 -10.54
C TRP A 460 26.65 9.43 -9.16
N ALA A 461 25.49 8.80 -9.08
CA ALA A 461 24.93 8.36 -7.81
C ALA A 461 25.71 7.18 -7.20
N LEU A 462 26.00 6.14 -7.99
CA LEU A 462 26.58 4.88 -7.48
C LEU A 462 28.11 4.87 -7.48
N ALA A 463 28.75 5.66 -8.33
CA ALA A 463 30.19 5.60 -8.58
C ALA A 463 30.83 7.00 -8.70
N ARG A 464 30.30 8.00 -7.97
CA ARG A 464 30.70 9.41 -8.07
C ARG A 464 32.21 9.63 -8.10
N LYS A 465 32.94 8.95 -7.22
CA LYS A 465 34.39 9.11 -7.08
C LYS A 465 35.13 8.67 -8.35
N GLU A 466 34.78 7.53 -8.93
CA GLU A 466 35.39 7.06 -10.18
C GLU A 466 34.94 7.91 -11.38
N LEU A 467 33.66 8.32 -11.41
CA LEU A 467 33.18 9.20 -12.47
C LEU A 467 33.91 10.55 -12.45
N LYS A 468 34.17 11.11 -11.26
CA LYS A 468 34.90 12.37 -11.10
C LYS A 468 36.35 12.28 -11.55
N LYS A 469 37.01 11.13 -11.36
CA LYS A 469 38.37 10.90 -11.88
C LYS A 469 38.40 10.88 -13.41
N TRP A 470 37.38 10.33 -14.04
CA TRP A 470 37.31 10.23 -15.51
C TRP A 470 36.76 11.49 -16.18
N GLN A 471 35.63 12.03 -15.69
CA GLN A 471 34.90 13.15 -16.29
C GLN A 471 34.48 14.18 -15.20
N PRO A 472 35.42 14.98 -14.68
CA PRO A 472 35.14 15.93 -13.57
C PRO A 472 34.14 17.03 -13.96
N GLU A 473 34.15 17.49 -15.21
CA GLU A 473 33.19 18.47 -15.73
C GLU A 473 31.76 17.90 -15.76
N LEU A 474 31.61 16.62 -16.13
CA LEU A 474 30.33 15.92 -16.14
C LEU A 474 29.73 15.83 -14.73
N VAL A 475 30.54 15.47 -13.73
CA VAL A 475 30.10 15.44 -12.33
C VAL A 475 29.62 16.80 -11.86
N SER A 476 30.40 17.85 -12.15
CA SER A 476 30.06 19.23 -11.75
C SER A 476 28.78 19.72 -12.45
N TRP A 477 28.58 19.32 -13.71
CA TRP A 477 27.38 19.63 -14.46
C TRP A 477 26.14 18.90 -13.92
N ILE A 478 26.25 17.62 -13.57
CA ILE A 478 25.16 16.87 -12.92
C ILE A 478 24.80 17.48 -11.57
N ASP A 479 25.80 17.84 -10.74
CA ASP A 479 25.56 18.52 -9.45
C ASP A 479 24.76 19.83 -9.65
N GLN A 480 25.06 20.59 -10.71
CA GLN A 480 24.33 21.81 -11.04
C GLN A 480 22.90 21.52 -11.52
N LEU A 481 22.71 20.52 -12.40
CA LEU A 481 21.39 20.15 -12.89
C LEU A 481 20.47 19.65 -11.78
N VAL A 482 20.99 18.93 -10.77
CA VAL A 482 20.20 18.54 -9.59
C VAL A 482 19.71 19.78 -8.84
N LYS A 483 20.56 20.81 -8.67
CA LYS A 483 20.18 22.07 -8.03
C LYS A 483 19.15 22.84 -8.84
N ASP A 484 19.33 22.92 -10.16
CA ASP A 484 18.41 23.61 -11.06
C ASP A 484 17.04 22.90 -11.10
N ALA A 485 17.06 21.58 -11.21
CA ALA A 485 15.86 20.74 -11.14
C ALA A 485 15.11 20.96 -9.82
N THR A 486 15.82 21.03 -8.70
CA THR A 486 15.24 21.28 -7.37
C THR A 486 14.49 22.62 -7.32
N LYS A 487 15.03 23.67 -7.95
CA LYS A 487 14.42 25.02 -7.95
C LYS A 487 13.31 25.19 -8.97
N SER A 488 13.36 24.46 -10.09
CA SER A 488 12.41 24.58 -11.20
C SER A 488 10.97 24.25 -10.80
N GLN A 489 9.99 24.95 -11.35
CA GLN A 489 8.57 24.64 -11.11
C GLN A 489 7.96 23.75 -12.21
N GLU A 490 8.61 23.66 -13.37
CA GLU A 490 8.04 23.03 -14.56
C GLU A 490 9.05 22.08 -15.21
N LYS A 491 8.52 21.01 -15.82
CA LYS A 491 9.29 20.08 -16.64
C LYS A 491 9.31 20.52 -18.10
N ARG A 492 10.40 20.22 -18.79
CA ARG A 492 10.56 20.45 -20.23
C ARG A 492 11.09 19.20 -20.94
N ARG A 493 10.92 19.15 -22.26
CA ARG A 493 11.47 18.13 -23.16
C ARG A 493 12.60 18.72 -24.00
#